data_AF-A0AAD6X1N4-F1
#
_entry.id   AF-A0AAD6X1N4-F1
#
_cell.length_a   1.000
_cell.length_b   1.000
_cell.length_c   1.000
_cell.angle_alpha   90.00
_cell.angle_beta   90.00
_cell.angle_gamma   90.00
#
_symmetry.space_group_name_H-M   'P 1'
#
loop_
_entity.id
_entity.type
_entity.pdbx_description
1 polymer ?
#
loop_
_entity_poly.entity_id
_entity_poly.type
_entity_poly.pdbx_seq_one_letter_code
_entity_poly.pdbx_strand_id
1 'polypeptide(L)'
;MPRRPNATEVRIKDITACLTPALTLLSEVGNTFGTPFIQPIVKTAEALIAGIKDVKRNKDECFKLVESIHQILYAIVHAHLKSETVGSLPPALAENIGKFAETLQKIYTFIGIQQDGNKIKQFFRQSEVNGLLKDCYVGLVQAMEEFKLGTGVEGQLALSEWVLTEQHYYIHATHHRNIIPERSLTSQAIPGAPGLRSLRNPRRSVIKAMRLI
;
A
#
# COMPACT_ATOMS: atom_id res chain seq x y z
N MET A 1 -35.86 -4.99 10.34
CA MET A 1 -35.27 -4.18 9.24
C MET A 1 -33.80 -4.53 9.12
N PRO A 2 -33.35 -5.24 8.07
CA PRO A 2 -31.93 -5.55 7.90
C PRO A 2 -31.13 -4.26 7.63
N ARG A 3 -30.02 -4.07 8.35
CA ARG A 3 -29.11 -2.93 8.19
C ARG A 3 -28.43 -3.03 6.81
N ARG A 4 -28.46 -1.95 6.01
CA ARG A 4 -27.71 -1.91 4.75
C ARG A 4 -26.20 -1.99 5.05
N PRO A 5 -25.45 -2.86 4.35
CA PRO A 5 -24.01 -2.94 4.53
C PRO A 5 -23.36 -1.63 4.11
N ASN A 6 -22.34 -1.21 4.86
CA ASN A 6 -21.56 -0.01 4.52
C ASN A 6 -20.51 -0.33 3.44
N ALA A 7 -20.02 0.70 2.73
CA ALA A 7 -19.07 0.50 1.61
C ALA A 7 -17.78 -0.25 2.03
N THR A 8 -17.33 -0.07 3.27
CA THR A 8 -16.16 -0.76 3.82
C THR A 8 -16.42 -2.26 3.99
N GLU A 9 -17.59 -2.64 4.50
CA GLU A 9 -18.01 -4.05 4.64
C GLU A 9 -18.11 -4.75 3.28
N VAL A 10 -18.64 -4.06 2.28
CA VAL A 10 -18.69 -4.57 0.90
C VAL A 10 -17.28 -4.81 0.38
N ARG A 11 -16.38 -3.83 0.49
CA ARG A 11 -15.00 -3.97 0.00
C ARG A 11 -14.22 -5.07 0.71
N ILE A 12 -14.34 -5.19 2.03
CA ILE A 12 -13.72 -6.30 2.79
C ILE A 12 -14.23 -7.65 2.28
N LYS A 13 -15.53 -7.76 2.00
CA LYS A 13 -16.13 -8.98 1.47
C LYS A 13 -15.56 -9.31 0.09
N ASP A 14 -15.41 -8.31 -0.79
CA ASP A 14 -14.86 -8.49 -2.13
C ASP A 14 -13.39 -8.94 -2.06
N ILE A 15 -12.58 -8.28 -1.22
CA ILE A 15 -11.18 -8.68 -0.96
C ILE A 15 -11.09 -10.12 -0.48
N THR A 16 -11.93 -10.48 0.50
CA THR A 16 -11.97 -11.84 1.05
C THR A 16 -12.38 -12.85 -0.02
N ALA A 17 -13.36 -12.51 -0.86
CA ALA A 17 -13.85 -13.37 -1.93
C ALA A 17 -12.82 -13.61 -3.03
N CYS A 18 -11.95 -12.63 -3.31
CA CYS A 18 -10.86 -12.78 -4.27
C CYS A 18 -9.66 -13.56 -3.71
N LEU A 19 -9.27 -13.32 -2.46
CA LEU A 19 -8.07 -13.93 -1.88
C LEU A 19 -8.29 -15.37 -1.41
N THR A 20 -9.46 -15.69 -0.84
CA THR A 20 -9.70 -17.02 -0.27
C THR A 20 -9.47 -18.14 -1.28
N PRO A 21 -10.01 -18.09 -2.51
CA PRO A 21 -9.75 -19.12 -3.51
C PRO A 21 -8.27 -19.22 -3.90
N ALA A 22 -7.58 -18.08 -4.03
CA ALA A 22 -6.16 -18.06 -4.35
C ALA A 22 -5.31 -18.74 -3.26
N LEU A 23 -5.65 -18.53 -1.99
CA LEU A 23 -4.98 -19.15 -0.85
C LEU A 23 -5.25 -20.65 -0.77
N THR A 24 -6.49 -21.08 -1.01
CA THR A 24 -6.84 -22.50 -1.07
C THR A 24 -6.03 -23.21 -2.16
N LEU A 25 -6.03 -22.66 -3.38
CA LEU A 25 -5.26 -23.23 -4.50
C LEU A 25 -3.76 -23.25 -4.22
N LEU A 26 -3.22 -22.17 -3.64
CA LEU A 26 -1.81 -22.11 -3.30
C LEU A 26 -1.42 -23.13 -2.22
N SER A 27 -2.29 -23.35 -1.23
CA SER A 27 -2.08 -24.38 -0.21
C SER A 27 -2.14 -25.78 -0.80
N GLU A 28 -3.10 -26.06 -1.68
CA GLU A 28 -3.21 -27.33 -2.41
C GLU A 28 -1.95 -27.60 -3.24
N VAL A 29 -1.51 -26.61 -4.03
CA VAL A 29 -0.25 -26.68 -4.77
C VAL A 29 0.93 -26.97 -3.85
N GLY A 30 1.03 -26.24 -2.72
CA GLY A 30 2.10 -26.45 -1.74
C GLY A 30 2.16 -27.88 -1.21
N ASN A 31 0.99 -28.50 -1.01
CA ASN A 31 0.87 -29.88 -0.53
C ASN A 31 1.12 -30.90 -1.64
N THR A 32 0.58 -30.69 -2.84
CA THR A 32 0.70 -31.60 -3.99
C THR A 32 2.13 -31.67 -4.52
N PHE A 33 2.81 -30.53 -4.62
CA PHE A 33 4.17 -30.45 -5.17
C PHE A 33 5.26 -30.53 -4.10
N GLY A 34 4.91 -30.71 -2.82
CA GLY A 34 5.89 -30.86 -1.74
C GLY A 34 6.74 -29.62 -1.50
N THR A 35 6.16 -28.42 -1.61
CA THR A 35 6.85 -27.14 -1.41
C THR A 35 6.42 -26.49 -0.09
N PRO A 36 6.97 -26.92 1.07
CA PRO A 36 6.48 -26.53 2.39
C PRO A 36 6.66 -25.03 2.70
N PHE A 37 7.58 -24.34 2.02
CA PHE A 37 7.79 -22.90 2.17
C PHE A 37 6.62 -22.04 1.68
N ILE A 38 5.65 -22.62 0.98
CA ILE A 38 4.41 -21.96 0.58
C ILE A 38 3.45 -21.79 1.77
N GLN A 39 3.46 -22.69 2.75
CA GLN A 39 2.52 -22.65 3.87
C GLN A 39 2.65 -21.39 4.74
N PRO A 40 3.85 -20.90 5.06
CA PRO A 40 4.02 -19.59 5.70
C PRO A 40 3.39 -18.43 4.92
N ILE A 41 3.49 -18.42 3.59
CA ILE A 41 2.91 -17.38 2.72
C ILE A 41 1.39 -17.39 2.83
N VAL A 42 0.79 -18.58 2.75
CA VAL A 42 -0.66 -18.77 2.91
C VAL A 42 -1.11 -18.23 4.26
N LYS A 43 -0.48 -18.65 5.35
CA LYS A 43 -0.83 -18.22 6.72
C LYS A 43 -0.69 -16.71 6.91
N THR A 44 0.37 -16.10 6.38
CA THR A 44 0.55 -14.64 6.48
C THR A 44 -0.55 -13.90 5.72
N ALA A 45 -0.93 -14.36 4.53
CA ALA A 45 -2.01 -13.76 3.75
C ALA A 45 -3.40 -13.97 4.39
N GLU A 46 -3.67 -15.13 5.01
CA GLU A 46 -4.86 -15.33 5.83
C GLU A 46 -4.91 -14.35 7.01
N ALA A 47 -3.79 -14.17 7.69
CA ALA A 47 -3.69 -13.23 8.80
C ALA A 47 -3.90 -11.77 8.35
N LEU A 48 -3.48 -11.41 7.13
CA LEU A 48 -3.77 -10.11 6.52
C LEU A 48 -5.28 -9.93 6.30
N ILE A 49 -5.97 -10.91 5.73
CA ILE A 49 -7.43 -10.87 5.51
C ILE A 49 -8.19 -10.76 6.84
N ALA A 50 -7.74 -11.46 7.87
CA ALA A 50 -8.33 -11.31 9.20
C ALA A 50 -8.09 -9.88 9.73
N GLY A 51 -6.86 -9.38 9.59
CA GLY A 51 -6.43 -8.10 10.12
C GLY A 51 -7.07 -6.87 9.44
N ILE A 52 -7.45 -6.93 8.16
CA ILE A 52 -8.01 -5.76 7.47
C ILE A 52 -9.31 -5.25 8.09
N LYS A 53 -10.05 -6.13 8.78
CA LYS A 53 -11.32 -5.81 9.43
C LYS A 53 -11.14 -4.85 10.61
N ASP A 54 -9.99 -4.94 11.29
CA ASP A 54 -9.69 -4.19 12.51
C ASP A 54 -8.91 -2.90 12.23
N VAL A 55 -8.62 -2.60 10.96
CA VAL A 55 -7.89 -1.41 10.55
C VAL A 55 -8.71 -0.15 10.89
N LYS A 56 -8.07 0.77 11.61
CA LYS A 56 -8.71 2.03 12.05
C LYS A 56 -8.29 3.23 11.20
N ARG A 57 -7.17 3.14 10.47
CA ARG A 57 -6.54 4.24 9.72
C ARG A 57 -6.05 3.77 8.37
N ASN A 58 -5.90 4.70 7.42
CA ASN A 58 -5.38 4.42 6.08
C ASN A 58 -6.06 3.19 5.43
N LYS A 59 -7.36 3.01 5.66
CA LYS A 59 -8.11 1.83 5.24
C LYS A 59 -7.95 1.56 3.75
N ASP A 60 -8.04 2.59 2.93
CA ASP A 60 -7.92 2.47 1.48
C ASP A 60 -6.55 1.94 1.06
N GLU A 61 -5.48 2.39 1.71
CA GLU A 61 -4.12 1.91 1.45
C GLU A 61 -3.93 0.46 1.92
N CYS A 62 -4.43 0.11 3.10
CA CYS A 62 -4.42 -1.29 3.57
C CYS A 62 -5.20 -2.20 2.62
N PHE A 63 -6.36 -1.75 2.13
CA PHE A 63 -7.18 -2.51 1.19
C PHE A 63 -6.48 -2.68 -0.15
N LYS A 64 -5.89 -1.62 -0.73
CA LYS A 64 -5.13 -1.73 -1.98
C LYS A 64 -3.95 -2.70 -1.87
N LEU A 65 -3.18 -2.63 -0.78
CA LEU A 65 -2.06 -3.56 -0.55
C LEU A 65 -2.56 -5.00 -0.53
N VAL A 66 -3.64 -5.28 0.20
CA VAL A 66 -4.18 -6.63 0.33
C VAL A 66 -4.86 -7.09 -0.96
N GLU A 67 -5.54 -6.20 -1.67
CA GLU A 67 -6.06 -6.46 -3.02
C GLU A 67 -4.92 -6.87 -3.95
N SER A 68 -3.76 -6.22 -3.91
CA SER A 68 -2.65 -6.52 -4.84
C SER A 68 -2.06 -7.93 -4.66
N ILE A 69 -2.18 -8.50 -3.46
CA ILE A 69 -1.62 -9.82 -3.12
C ILE A 69 -2.21 -10.93 -4.00
N HIS A 70 -3.52 -10.90 -4.32
CA HIS A 70 -4.16 -12.03 -5.00
C HIS A 70 -3.55 -12.30 -6.39
N GLN A 71 -3.13 -11.26 -7.11
CA GLN A 71 -2.53 -11.39 -8.44
C GLN A 71 -1.22 -12.16 -8.38
N ILE A 72 -0.40 -11.88 -7.36
CA ILE A 72 0.87 -12.57 -7.14
C ILE A 72 0.63 -14.02 -6.71
N LEU A 73 -0.33 -14.28 -5.82
CA LEU A 73 -0.68 -15.65 -5.41
C LEU A 73 -1.10 -16.51 -6.60
N TYR A 74 -1.93 -15.98 -7.50
CA TYR A 74 -2.32 -16.69 -8.72
C TYR A 74 -1.13 -16.91 -9.67
N ALA A 75 -0.22 -15.96 -9.78
CA ALA A 75 0.98 -16.14 -10.58
C ALA A 75 1.87 -17.26 -10.04
N ILE A 76 2.02 -17.36 -8.71
CA ILE A 76 2.76 -18.46 -8.06
C ILE A 76 2.08 -19.81 -8.37
N VAL A 77 0.76 -19.91 -8.20
CA VAL A 77 -0.02 -21.12 -8.53
C VAL A 77 0.22 -21.52 -9.99
N HIS A 78 0.08 -20.58 -10.92
CA HIS A 78 0.26 -20.83 -12.34
C HIS A 78 1.67 -21.29 -12.69
N ALA A 79 2.69 -20.72 -12.04
CA ALA A 79 4.07 -21.10 -12.24
C ALA A 79 4.35 -22.54 -11.80
N HIS A 80 3.75 -22.98 -10.69
CA HIS A 80 3.82 -24.38 -10.25
C HIS A 80 3.13 -25.33 -11.23
N LEU A 81 1.95 -24.96 -11.73
CA LEU A 81 1.18 -25.79 -12.67
C LEU A 81 1.87 -25.94 -14.03
N LYS A 82 2.67 -24.94 -14.44
CA LYS A 82 3.44 -24.97 -15.69
C LYS A 82 4.81 -25.63 -15.58
N SER A 83 5.31 -25.88 -14.37
CA SER A 83 6.63 -26.49 -14.22
C SER A 83 6.60 -27.92 -14.76
N GLU A 84 7.45 -28.20 -15.75
CA GLU A 84 7.57 -29.54 -16.35
C GLU A 84 8.08 -30.58 -15.34
N THR A 85 8.79 -30.12 -14.31
CA THR A 85 9.29 -30.95 -13.21
C THR A 85 8.39 -30.83 -11.99
N VAL A 86 7.64 -31.90 -11.71
CA VAL A 86 6.84 -32.04 -10.49
C VAL A 86 7.74 -31.82 -9.27
N GLY A 87 7.44 -30.80 -8.48
CA GLY A 87 8.10 -30.53 -7.21
C GLY A 87 9.40 -29.73 -7.29
N SER A 88 9.80 -29.25 -8.47
CA SER A 88 10.93 -28.34 -8.60
C SER A 88 10.51 -27.05 -9.29
N LEU A 89 10.55 -25.94 -8.55
CA LEU A 89 10.46 -24.59 -9.09
C LEU A 89 11.85 -24.17 -9.59
N PRO A 90 11.92 -23.41 -10.71
CA PRO A 90 13.15 -22.73 -11.09
C PRO A 90 13.74 -21.93 -9.92
N PRO A 91 15.06 -21.96 -9.68
CA PRO A 91 15.68 -21.26 -8.55
C PRO A 91 15.34 -19.77 -8.48
N ALA A 92 15.31 -19.09 -9.64
CA ALA A 92 14.91 -17.68 -9.73
C ALA A 92 13.48 -17.45 -9.22
N LEU A 93 12.56 -18.37 -9.51
CA LEU A 93 11.19 -18.26 -9.07
C LEU A 93 11.05 -18.51 -7.57
N ALA A 94 11.79 -19.47 -7.03
CA ALA A 94 11.86 -19.72 -5.59
C ALA A 94 12.42 -18.49 -4.83
N GLU A 95 13.43 -17.82 -5.39
CA GLU A 95 13.96 -16.56 -4.85
C GLU A 95 12.89 -15.46 -4.84
N ASN A 96 12.16 -15.29 -5.93
CA ASN A 96 11.09 -14.28 -6.04
C ASN A 96 9.94 -14.57 -5.07
N ILE A 97 9.60 -15.84 -4.84
CA ILE A 97 8.64 -16.25 -3.80
C ILE A 97 9.16 -15.86 -2.41
N GLY A 98 10.46 -16.00 -2.13
CA GLY A 98 11.09 -15.56 -0.89
C GLY A 98 10.96 -14.04 -0.67
N LYS A 99 11.33 -13.23 -1.67
CA LYS A 99 11.17 -11.76 -1.63
C LYS A 99 9.72 -11.34 -1.42
N PHE A 100 8.78 -12.06 -2.05
CA PHE A 100 7.36 -11.82 -1.85
C PHE A 100 6.92 -12.14 -0.41
N ALA A 101 7.41 -13.23 0.19
CA ALA A 101 7.13 -13.55 1.59
C ALA A 101 7.61 -12.45 2.54
N GLU A 102 8.80 -11.89 2.30
CA GLU A 102 9.30 -10.73 3.06
C GLU A 102 8.40 -9.50 2.89
N THR A 103 7.93 -9.25 1.67
CA THR A 103 6.99 -8.16 1.37
C THR A 103 5.66 -8.34 2.10
N LEU A 104 5.11 -9.56 2.14
CA LEU A 104 3.91 -9.88 2.91
C LEU A 104 4.10 -9.61 4.40
N GLN A 105 5.28 -9.94 4.95
CA GLN A 105 5.60 -9.66 6.35
C GLN A 105 5.63 -8.15 6.63
N LYS A 106 6.20 -7.34 5.73
CA LYS A 106 6.19 -5.88 5.83
C LYS A 106 4.76 -5.32 5.79
N ILE A 107 3.92 -5.84 4.88
CA ILE A 107 2.49 -5.46 4.80
C ILE A 107 1.78 -5.82 6.10
N TYR A 108 2.05 -7.01 6.65
CA TYR A 108 1.46 -7.45 7.92
C TYR A 108 1.82 -6.51 9.07
N THR A 109 3.10 -6.15 9.18
CA THR A 109 3.55 -5.16 10.16
C THR A 109 2.87 -3.80 9.94
N PHE A 110 2.76 -3.33 8.70
CA PHE A 110 2.08 -2.08 8.38
C PHE A 110 0.61 -2.10 8.81
N ILE A 111 -0.13 -3.16 8.48
CA ILE A 111 -1.53 -3.31 8.87
C ILE A 111 -1.68 -3.33 10.40
N GLY A 112 -0.80 -4.05 11.11
CA GLY A 112 -0.78 -4.04 12.57
C GLY A 112 -0.64 -2.63 13.15
N ILE A 113 0.25 -1.80 12.58
CA ILE A 113 0.39 -0.40 12.99
C ILE A 113 -0.91 0.40 12.73
N GLN A 114 -1.65 0.11 11.66
CA GLN A 114 -2.91 0.81 11.35
C GLN A 114 -4.11 0.33 12.20
N GLN A 115 -4.02 -0.84 12.81
CA GLN A 115 -4.98 -1.33 13.83
C GLN A 115 -4.77 -0.64 15.19
N ASP A 116 -3.52 -0.27 15.48
CA ASP A 116 -3.13 0.43 16.69
C ASP A 116 -3.66 1.88 16.70
N GLY A 117 -4.67 2.12 17.54
CA GLY A 117 -5.37 3.40 17.64
C GLY A 117 -4.56 4.52 18.30
N ASN A 118 -3.29 4.33 18.64
CA ASN A 118 -2.52 5.32 19.39
C ASN A 118 -1.96 6.43 18.49
N LYS A 119 -2.65 7.58 18.46
CA LYS A 119 -2.32 8.74 17.60
C LYS A 119 -0.95 9.34 17.89
N ILE A 120 -0.56 9.36 19.16
CA ILE A 120 0.68 10.03 19.60
C ILE A 120 1.89 9.22 19.15
N LYS A 121 1.89 7.89 19.39
CA LYS A 121 2.97 7.01 18.90
C LYS A 121 3.11 7.05 17.38
N GLN A 122 2.00 7.14 16.65
CA GLN A 122 2.04 7.15 15.18
C GLN A 122 2.55 8.49 14.64
N PHE A 123 2.22 9.61 15.26
CA PHE A 123 2.71 10.93 14.84
C PHE A 123 4.24 11.01 14.90
N PHE A 124 4.87 10.46 15.95
CA PHE A 124 6.33 10.37 16.07
C PHE A 124 6.97 9.37 15.10
N ARG A 125 6.20 8.42 14.57
CA ARG A 125 6.66 7.38 13.62
C ARG A 125 6.19 7.61 12.19
N GLN A 126 5.70 8.80 11.85
CA GLN A 126 5.06 9.03 10.56
C GLN A 126 6.04 8.79 9.39
N SER A 127 7.31 9.16 9.54
CA SER A 127 8.35 8.90 8.54
C SER A 127 8.61 7.39 8.36
N GLU A 128 8.68 6.64 9.46
CA GLU A 128 8.87 5.18 9.45
C GLU A 128 7.68 4.46 8.78
N VAL A 129 6.45 4.87 9.12
CA VAL A 129 5.22 4.29 8.57
C VAL A 129 5.13 4.57 7.07
N ASN A 130 5.49 5.78 6.63
CA ASN A 130 5.49 6.13 5.21
C ASN A 130 6.60 5.37 4.45
N GLY A 131 7.79 5.22 5.06
CA GLY A 131 8.87 4.40 4.50
C GLY A 131 8.44 2.95 4.32
N LEU A 132 7.82 2.36 5.35
CA LEU A 132 7.31 1.00 5.31
C LEU A 132 6.22 0.81 4.23
N LEU A 133 5.29 1.76 4.11
CA LEU A 133 4.27 1.72 3.06
C LEU A 133 4.91 1.72 1.66
N LYS A 134 5.90 2.59 1.45
CA LYS A 134 6.65 2.65 0.19
C LYS A 134 7.33 1.31 -0.10
N ASP A 135 8.01 0.74 0.88
CA ASP A 135 8.70 -0.54 0.74
C ASP A 135 7.72 -1.68 0.40
N CYS A 136 6.52 -1.66 0.98
CA CYS A 136 5.47 -2.63 0.65
C CYS A 136 5.06 -2.52 -0.82
N TYR A 137 4.80 -1.30 -1.32
CA TYR A 137 4.42 -1.08 -2.70
C TYR A 137 5.52 -1.44 -3.69
N VAL A 138 6.76 -1.03 -3.41
CA VAL A 138 7.92 -1.39 -4.24
C VAL A 138 8.08 -2.91 -4.30
N GLY A 139 7.99 -3.60 -3.15
CA GLY A 139 8.07 -5.06 -3.11
C GLY A 139 6.96 -5.75 -3.89
N LEU A 140 5.72 -5.24 -3.83
CA LEU A 140 4.61 -5.79 -4.61
C LEU A 140 4.80 -5.59 -6.12
N VAL A 141 5.23 -4.41 -6.55
CA VAL A 141 5.48 -4.12 -7.97
C VAL A 141 6.62 -4.99 -8.50
N GLN A 142 7.73 -5.08 -7.77
CA GLN A 142 8.86 -5.94 -8.14
C GLN A 142 8.44 -7.40 -8.25
N ALA A 143 7.72 -7.93 -7.25
CA ALA A 143 7.19 -9.28 -7.31
C ALA A 143 6.31 -9.48 -8.54
N MET A 144 5.37 -8.56 -8.82
CA MET A 144 4.53 -8.64 -10.01
C MET A 144 5.32 -8.65 -11.31
N GLU A 145 6.33 -7.80 -11.47
CA GLU A 145 7.19 -7.77 -12.67
C GLU A 145 7.97 -9.07 -12.82
N GLU A 146 8.58 -9.56 -11.74
CA GLU A 146 9.32 -10.81 -11.70
C GLU A 146 8.44 -12.02 -12.07
N PHE A 147 7.22 -12.08 -11.54
CA PHE A 147 6.27 -13.16 -11.86
C PHE A 147 5.68 -13.02 -13.27
N LYS A 148 5.48 -11.80 -13.79
CA LYS A 148 5.07 -11.59 -15.20
C LYS A 148 6.12 -12.15 -16.17
N LEU A 149 7.38 -11.78 -15.95
CA LEU A 149 8.50 -12.25 -16.75
C LEU A 149 8.66 -13.78 -16.63
N GLY A 150 8.45 -14.35 -15.44
CA GLY A 150 8.60 -15.77 -15.20
C GLY A 150 7.45 -16.66 -15.68
N THR A 151 6.21 -16.13 -15.80
CA THR A 151 5.01 -16.95 -16.05
C THR A 151 4.30 -16.67 -17.38
N GLY A 152 4.66 -15.56 -18.04
CA GLY A 152 4.00 -15.07 -19.26
C GLY A 152 2.56 -14.61 -19.02
N VAL A 153 2.15 -14.37 -17.77
CA VAL A 153 0.80 -13.88 -17.44
C VAL A 153 0.79 -12.36 -17.54
N GLU A 154 0.17 -11.81 -18.58
CA GLU A 154 -0.08 -10.37 -18.69
C GLU A 154 -1.18 -9.93 -17.71
N GLY A 155 -0.81 -9.58 -16.48
CA GLY A 155 -1.72 -8.91 -15.53
C GLY A 155 -1.86 -7.41 -15.84
N GLN A 156 -3.08 -6.88 -15.93
CA GLN A 156 -3.35 -5.43 -16.03
C GLN A 156 -2.84 -4.71 -14.76
N LEU A 157 -1.82 -3.86 -14.91
CA LEU A 157 -1.15 -3.15 -13.81
C LEU A 157 -1.76 -1.74 -13.62
N ALA A 158 -2.62 -1.59 -12.60
CA ALA A 158 -2.98 -0.28 -12.03
C ALA A 158 -1.99 0.20 -10.95
N LEU A 159 -1.02 -0.65 -10.55
CA LEU A 159 -0.08 -0.37 -9.45
C LEU A 159 1.15 0.43 -9.87
N SER A 160 1.57 0.31 -11.13
CA SER A 160 2.70 1.06 -11.69
C SER A 160 2.38 2.55 -11.84
N GLU A 161 1.15 2.87 -12.24
CA GLU A 161 0.65 4.25 -12.36
C GLU A 161 0.61 4.96 -10.99
N TRP A 162 0.33 4.22 -9.90
CA TRP A 162 0.30 4.74 -8.53
C TRP A 162 1.70 5.03 -7.95
N VAL A 163 2.67 4.13 -8.11
CA VAL A 163 4.06 4.38 -7.66
C VAL A 163 4.62 5.66 -8.28
N LEU A 164 4.25 5.95 -9.54
CA LEU A 164 4.67 7.16 -10.25
C LEU A 164 3.91 8.42 -9.83
N THR A 165 2.60 8.33 -9.56
CA THR A 165 1.81 9.48 -9.10
C THR A 165 2.12 9.87 -7.65
N GLU A 166 2.34 8.88 -6.78
CA GLU A 166 2.58 9.14 -5.36
C GLU A 166 4.02 9.60 -5.08
N GLN A 167 5.03 9.15 -5.86
CA GLN A 167 6.38 9.72 -5.77
C GLN A 167 6.39 11.23 -6.03
N HIS A 168 5.60 11.71 -7.00
CA HIS A 168 5.48 13.14 -7.28
C HIS A 168 4.82 13.90 -6.13
N TYR A 169 3.77 13.34 -5.51
CA TYR A 169 3.06 14.02 -4.42
C TYR A 169 3.89 14.08 -3.11
N TYR A 170 4.61 13.03 -2.76
CA TYR A 170 5.35 12.96 -1.49
C TYR A 170 6.71 13.67 -1.49
N ILE A 171 7.40 13.75 -2.64
CA ILE A 171 8.63 14.55 -2.77
C ILE A 171 8.31 16.05 -2.61
N HIS A 172 7.18 16.52 -3.15
CA HIS A 172 6.74 17.91 -2.98
C HIS A 172 6.26 18.22 -1.55
N ALA A 173 5.56 17.29 -0.88
CA ALA A 173 5.07 17.50 0.48
C ALA A 173 6.19 17.52 1.54
N THR A 174 7.31 16.83 1.30
CA THR A 174 8.49 16.81 2.20
C THR A 174 9.42 18.01 1.98
N HIS A 175 9.58 18.49 0.74
CA HIS A 175 10.36 19.70 0.47
C HIS A 175 9.74 20.98 1.05
N HIS A 176 8.41 21.09 1.14
CA HIS A 176 7.75 22.28 1.69
C HIS A 176 7.74 22.37 3.23
N ARG A 177 8.12 21.32 3.98
CA ARG A 177 8.15 21.35 5.46
C ARG A 177 9.52 21.62 6.09
N ASN A 178 10.59 21.69 5.29
CA ASN A 178 11.94 22.00 5.79
C ASN A 178 12.36 23.47 5.62
N ILE A 179 11.45 24.37 5.22
CA ILE A 179 11.69 25.81 5.27
C ILE A 179 11.20 26.32 6.63
N ILE A 180 11.99 26.07 7.67
CA ILE A 180 11.94 26.87 8.90
C ILE A 180 12.70 28.16 8.57
N PRO A 181 12.06 29.35 8.54
CA PRO A 181 12.84 30.57 8.54
C PRO A 181 13.49 30.69 9.92
N GLU A 182 14.82 30.60 9.95
CA GLU A 182 15.61 31.00 11.11
C GLU A 182 15.22 32.42 11.55
N ARG A 183 15.22 32.59 12.87
CA ARG A 183 14.88 33.79 13.62
C ARG A 183 15.56 35.04 13.05
N SER A 184 14.83 36.16 13.07
CA SER A 184 15.38 37.41 13.57
C SER A 184 14.45 37.97 14.64
N LEU A 185 14.76 37.62 15.89
CA LEU A 185 14.39 38.38 17.06
C LEU A 185 15.21 39.68 17.04
N THR A 186 14.59 40.80 16.67
CA THR A 186 15.01 42.10 17.16
C THR A 186 13.80 42.81 17.72
N SER A 187 13.72 42.75 19.04
CA SER A 187 13.01 43.69 19.89
C SER A 187 13.49 45.11 19.59
N GLN A 188 12.59 46.02 19.22
CA GLN A 188 12.60 47.39 19.73
C GLN A 188 11.23 48.04 19.52
N ALA A 189 10.65 48.46 20.63
CA ALA A 189 9.41 49.21 20.72
C ALA A 189 9.63 50.68 20.31
N ILE A 190 8.68 51.25 19.58
CA ILE A 190 8.44 52.70 19.55
C ILE A 190 6.91 52.92 19.61
N PRO A 191 6.38 53.68 20.59
CA PRO A 191 4.97 54.01 20.68
C PRO A 191 4.64 55.30 19.91
N GLY A 192 3.53 55.30 19.18
CA GLY A 192 2.82 56.51 18.77
C GLY A 192 2.70 56.74 17.27
N ALA A 193 1.54 56.40 16.70
CA ALA A 193 0.77 57.27 15.80
C ALA A 193 -0.57 56.61 15.41
N PRO A 194 -1.64 57.39 15.15
CA PRO A 194 -3.01 56.90 15.02
C PRO A 194 -3.50 56.80 13.57
N GLY A 195 -4.38 55.82 13.34
CA GLY A 195 -5.44 55.87 12.33
C GLY A 195 -5.04 55.54 10.89
N LEU A 196 -5.65 54.48 10.34
CA LEU A 196 -6.42 54.57 9.09
C LEU A 196 -7.28 53.30 8.92
N ARG A 197 -8.51 53.55 8.47
CA ARG A 197 -9.61 52.61 8.27
C ARG A 197 -9.39 51.74 7.02
N SER A 198 -9.99 50.55 7.05
CA SER A 198 -10.76 49.91 5.98
C SER A 198 -10.05 49.64 4.64
N LEU A 199 -10.05 48.37 4.20
CA LEU A 199 -10.91 47.91 3.09
C LEU A 199 -10.60 46.46 2.68
N ARG A 200 -11.69 45.68 2.60
CA ARG A 200 -12.00 44.64 1.59
C ARG A 200 -11.05 43.46 1.37
N ASN A 201 -11.55 42.34 1.88
CA ASN A 201 -11.58 41.02 1.25
C ASN A 201 -12.13 41.10 -0.20
N PRO A 202 -11.60 40.30 -1.15
CA PRO A 202 -12.51 39.51 -1.97
C PRO A 202 -12.03 38.07 -2.18
N ARG A 203 -12.91 37.13 -1.82
CA ARG A 203 -13.01 35.80 -2.43
C ARG A 203 -13.50 35.91 -3.88
N ARG A 204 -13.21 34.86 -4.67
CA ARG A 204 -13.54 34.58 -6.09
C ARG A 204 -12.50 35.19 -7.03
N SER A 205 -11.87 34.48 -7.97
CA SER A 205 -12.32 33.46 -8.94
C SER A 205 -11.01 32.92 -9.59
N VAL A 206 -10.83 31.73 -10.17
CA VAL A 206 -11.40 31.22 -11.43
C VAL A 206 -10.80 29.82 -11.67
N ILE A 207 -11.66 28.91 -12.15
CA ILE A 207 -11.44 27.58 -12.72
C ILE A 207 -10.99 27.70 -14.20
N LYS A 208 -10.28 26.68 -14.73
CA LYS A 208 -9.80 26.43 -16.12
C LYS A 208 -8.39 26.97 -16.40
N ALA A 209 -7.51 26.29 -17.14
CA ALA A 209 -7.56 25.02 -17.88
C ALA A 209 -6.11 24.65 -18.23
N MET A 210 -5.80 23.37 -18.44
CA MET A 210 -4.88 22.97 -19.49
C MET A 210 -5.05 21.48 -19.80
N ARG A 211 -5.72 21.24 -20.93
CA ARG A 211 -5.78 20.01 -21.70
C ARG A 211 -5.00 20.30 -22.99
N LEU A 212 -4.30 19.29 -23.48
CA LEU A 212 -3.73 19.14 -24.83
C LEU A 212 -2.40 19.87 -25.09
N ILE A 213 -1.31 19.08 -25.12
CA ILE A 213 -0.58 18.74 -26.35
C ILE A 213 -0.36 17.23 -26.33
#